data_AF-A0A239EK08-F1
#
_entry.id   AF-A0A239EK08-F1
#
_cell.length_a   1.000
_cell.length_b   1.000
_cell.length_c   1.000
_cell.angle_alpha   90.00
_cell.angle_beta   90.00
_cell.angle_gamma   90.00
#
_symmetry.space_group_name_H-M   'P 1'
#
loop_
_entity.id
_entity.type
_entity.pdbx_description
1 polymer ?
#
loop_
_entity_poly.entity_id
_entity_poly.type
_entity_poly.pdbx_seq_one_letter_code
_entity_poly.pdbx_strand_id
1 'polypeptide(L)'
;MHDEKTRDMFLRNAHRAAMERSIAAHLDRTGEGVERIPTLTLRDVRHESHTTTLLQRRSALGLSICPNSRIFVDEHGKPISLEQISLHL
;
A
#
# COMPACT_ATOMS: atom_id res chain seq x y z
N MET A 1 -30.82 -0.67 -3.62
CA MET A 1 -29.74 -0.09 -4.44
C MET A 1 -28.94 0.88 -3.57
N HIS A 2 -28.09 0.37 -2.67
CA HIS A 2 -27.20 1.15 -1.78
C HIS A 2 -25.77 0.53 -1.67
N ASP A 3 -25.48 -0.52 -2.44
CA ASP A 3 -24.34 -1.41 -2.18
C ASP A 3 -23.01 -0.96 -2.81
N GLU A 4 -23.04 -0.14 -3.87
CA GLU A 4 -21.83 0.24 -4.64
C GLU A 4 -20.83 1.02 -3.78
N LYS A 5 -21.30 2.00 -3.00
CA LYS A 5 -20.47 2.88 -2.15
C LYS A 5 -19.73 2.10 -1.06
N THR A 6 -20.37 1.06 -0.54
CA THR A 6 -19.82 0.23 0.53
C THR A 6 -18.70 -0.66 0.03
N ARG A 7 -18.87 -1.28 -1.15
CA ARG A 7 -17.86 -2.16 -1.77
C ARG A 7 -16.57 -1.40 -2.08
N ASP A 8 -16.70 -0.21 -2.65
CA ASP A 8 -15.57 0.65 -3.02
C ASP A 8 -14.78 1.10 -1.77
N MET A 9 -15.48 1.53 -0.72
CA MET A 9 -14.87 1.85 0.58
C MET A 9 -14.14 0.64 1.21
N PHE A 10 -14.72 -0.56 1.14
CA PHE A 10 -14.07 -1.78 1.64
C PHE A 10 -12.79 -2.11 0.88
N LEU A 11 -12.78 -1.95 -0.45
CA LEU A 11 -11.59 -2.19 -1.26
C LEU A 11 -10.47 -1.19 -0.92
N ARG A 12 -10.82 0.10 -0.75
CA ARG A 12 -9.88 1.16 -0.34
C ARG A 12 -9.27 0.89 1.04
N ASN A 13 -10.10 0.55 2.03
CA ASN A 13 -9.64 0.19 3.37
C ASN A 13 -8.75 -1.06 3.35
N ALA A 14 -9.12 -2.07 2.56
CA ALA A 14 -8.33 -3.28 2.42
C ALA A 14 -6.99 -3.02 1.73
N HIS A 15 -6.94 -2.15 0.72
CA HIS A 15 -5.69 -1.70 0.09
C HIS A 15 -4.81 -0.97 1.11
N ARG A 16 -5.36 0.00 1.85
CA ARG A 16 -4.63 0.76 2.86
C ARG A 16 -4.02 -0.16 3.92
N ALA A 17 -4.79 -1.08 4.47
CA ALA A 17 -4.30 -2.04 5.45
C ALA A 17 -3.23 -2.99 4.87
N ALA A 18 -3.37 -3.43 3.62
CA ALA A 18 -2.36 -4.26 2.96
C ALA A 18 -1.05 -3.48 2.69
N MET A 19 -1.17 -2.20 2.33
CA MET A 19 -0.05 -1.29 2.10
C MET A 19 0.72 -1.06 3.41
N GLU A 20 0.03 -0.68 4.49
CA GLU A 20 0.63 -0.45 5.80
C GLU A 20 1.37 -1.69 6.32
N ARG A 21 0.76 -2.87 6.24
CA ARG A 21 1.40 -4.13 6.66
C ARG A 21 2.64 -4.47 5.83
N SER A 22 2.61 -4.22 4.52
CA SER A 22 3.75 -4.50 3.66
C SER A 22 4.92 -3.55 3.92
N ILE A 23 4.62 -2.27 4.22
CA ILE A 23 5.62 -1.29 4.64
C ILE A 23 6.20 -1.66 6.00
N ALA A 24 5.35 -1.95 6.99
CA ALA A 24 5.79 -2.31 8.34
C ALA A 24 6.71 -3.53 8.35
N ALA A 25 6.34 -4.59 7.62
CA ALA A 25 7.18 -5.79 7.49
C ALA A 25 8.54 -5.49 6.84
N HIS A 26 8.56 -4.65 5.81
CA HIS A 26 9.82 -4.25 5.16
C HIS A 26 10.71 -3.45 6.10
N LEU A 27 10.17 -2.44 6.81
CA LEU A 27 10.94 -1.62 7.74
C LEU A 27 11.49 -2.44 8.92
N ASP A 28 10.68 -3.36 9.47
CA ASP A 28 11.11 -4.28 10.53
C ASP A 28 12.27 -5.16 10.07
N ARG A 29 12.21 -5.68 8.84
CA ARG A 29 13.25 -6.54 8.27
C ARG A 29 14.54 -5.79 7.92
N THR A 30 14.46 -4.56 7.40
CA THR A 30 15.63 -3.81 6.94
C THR A 30 16.24 -2.91 8.01
N GLY A 31 15.49 -2.55 9.05
CA GLY A 31 15.86 -1.51 10.01
C GLY A 31 15.87 -0.10 9.41
N GLU A 32 15.30 0.09 8.21
CA GLU A 32 15.14 1.41 7.60
C GLU A 32 14.11 2.25 8.37
N GLY A 33 14.30 3.56 8.41
CA GLY A 33 13.35 4.46 9.03
C GLY A 33 12.19 4.85 8.12
N VAL A 34 11.20 5.52 8.71
CA VAL A 34 9.97 5.97 8.04
C VAL A 34 10.22 6.93 6.89
N GLU A 35 11.37 7.61 6.86
CA GLU A 35 11.82 8.47 5.76
C GLU A 35 11.96 7.72 4.43
N ARG A 36 12.10 6.39 4.46
CA ARG A 36 12.21 5.59 3.24
C ARG A 36 10.88 5.40 2.52
N ILE A 37 9.76 5.46 3.25
CA ILE A 37 8.41 5.11 2.78
C ILE A 37 8.02 5.79 1.45
N PRO A 38 8.25 7.10 1.21
CA PRO A 38 7.88 7.78 -0.05
C PRO A 38 8.56 7.21 -1.29
N THR A 39 9.69 6.55 -1.09
CA THR A 39 10.55 6.02 -2.15
C THR A 39 10.40 4.51 -2.34
N LEU A 40 9.68 3.83 -1.43
CA LEU A 40 9.46 2.39 -1.52
C LEU A 40 8.62 2.02 -2.74
N THR A 41 9.10 1.02 -3.46
CA THR A 41 8.48 0.44 -4.65
C THR A 41 7.99 -0.96 -4.36
N LEU A 42 7.07 -1.46 -5.20
CA LEU A 42 6.59 -2.83 -5.11
C LEU A 42 7.70 -3.87 -5.21
N ARG A 43 8.87 -3.53 -5.78
CA ARG A 43 10.06 -4.37 -5.82
C ARG A 43 10.65 -4.59 -4.43
N ASP A 44 10.69 -3.55 -3.62
CA ASP A 44 11.36 -3.56 -2.32
C ASP A 44 10.66 -4.52 -1.34
N VAL A 45 9.33 -4.61 -1.42
CA VAL A 45 8.53 -5.49 -0.57
C VAL A 45 8.26 -6.88 -1.16
N ARG A 46 8.81 -7.25 -2.33
CA ARG A 46 8.45 -8.51 -3.02
C ARG A 46 8.60 -9.78 -2.20
N HIS A 47 9.44 -9.74 -1.18
CA HIS A 47 9.77 -10.87 -0.34
C HIS A 47 8.87 -10.97 0.90
N GLU A 48 7.98 -10.01 1.12
CA GLU A 48 7.13 -9.97 2.31
C GLU A 48 5.86 -10.81 2.15
N SER A 49 5.44 -11.44 3.25
CA SER A 49 4.24 -12.29 3.34
C SER A 49 2.95 -11.57 2.92
N HIS A 50 2.92 -10.24 3.04
CA HIS A 50 1.76 -9.41 2.72
C HIS A 50 1.70 -8.91 1.28
N THR A 51 2.75 -9.13 0.49
CA THR A 51 2.86 -8.54 -0.85
C THR A 51 1.87 -9.12 -1.84
N THR A 52 1.59 -10.41 -1.77
CA THR A 52 0.54 -11.05 -2.59
C THR A 52 -0.81 -10.38 -2.34
N THR A 53 -1.15 -10.13 -1.07
CA THR A 53 -2.39 -9.45 -0.70
C THR A 53 -2.42 -8.01 -1.23
N LEU A 54 -1.31 -7.27 -1.09
CA LEU A 54 -1.21 -5.91 -1.63
C LEU A 54 -1.43 -5.87 -3.15
N LEU A 55 -0.78 -6.75 -3.90
CA LEU A 55 -0.93 -6.83 -5.36
C LEU A 55 -2.36 -7.14 -5.79
N GLN A 56 -3.04 -8.06 -5.08
CA GLN A 56 -4.45 -8.37 -5.33
C GLN A 56 -5.35 -7.16 -5.09
N ARG A 57 -5.16 -6.42 -4.00
CA ARG A 57 -5.96 -5.21 -3.70
C ARG A 57 -5.71 -4.10 -4.71
N ARG A 58 -4.45 -3.91 -5.12
CA ARG A 58 -4.09 -2.95 -6.18
C ARG A 58 -4.77 -3.29 -7.49
N SER A 59 -4.74 -4.56 -7.90
CA SER A 59 -5.42 -5.00 -9.12
C SER A 59 -6.94 -4.77 -9.05
N ALA A 60 -7.57 -5.01 -7.89
CA ALA A 60 -9.00 -4.77 -7.71
C ALA A 60 -9.38 -3.28 -7.78
N LEU A 61 -8.46 -2.37 -7.47
CA LEU A 61 -8.63 -0.92 -7.56
C LEU A 61 -8.16 -0.35 -8.92
N GLY A 62 -7.65 -1.17 -9.84
CA GLY A 62 -7.07 -0.69 -11.10
C GLY A 62 -5.71 0.01 -10.95
N LEU A 63 -5.03 -0.19 -9.82
CA LEU A 63 -3.71 0.37 -9.55
C LEU A 63 -2.60 -0.44 -10.20
N SER A 64 -1.51 0.23 -10.56
CA SER A 64 -0.33 -0.42 -11.15
C SER A 64 0.27 -1.48 -10.21
N ILE A 65 0.53 -2.66 -10.74
CA ILE A 65 1.24 -3.77 -10.07
C ILE A 65 2.71 -3.90 -10.53
N CYS A 66 3.22 -2.94 -11.30
CA CYS A 66 4.59 -2.96 -11.80
C CYS A 66 5.61 -2.89 -10.64
N PRO A 67 6.71 -3.67 -10.67
CA PRO A 67 7.72 -3.66 -9.61
C PRO A 67 8.22 -2.26 -9.24
N ASN A 68 8.37 -1.37 -10.21
CA ASN A 68 8.93 -0.05 -10.00
C ASN A 68 7.87 0.99 -9.57
N SER A 69 6.60 0.58 -9.42
CA SER A 69 5.55 1.48 -8.94
C SER A 69 5.68 1.69 -7.44
N ARG A 70 5.44 2.94 -7.00
CA ARG A 70 5.45 3.30 -5.58
C ARG A 70 4.35 2.55 -4.83
N ILE A 71 4.70 2.12 -3.63
CA ILE A 71 3.75 1.49 -2.70
C ILE A 71 2.90 2.54 -2.02
N PHE A 72 3.53 3.63 -1.58
CA PHE A 72 2.89 4.66 -0.80
C PHE A 72 2.11 5.62 -1.69
N VAL A 73 0.91 5.18 -2.07
CA VAL A 73 0.00 5.88 -2.96
C VAL A 73 -1.42 5.83 -2.45
N ASP A 74 -2.22 6.80 -2.86
CA ASP A 74 -3.65 6.80 -2.64
C ASP A 74 -4.37 5.75 -3.51
N GLU A 75 -5.67 5.69 -3.30
CA GLU A 75 -6.65 4.92 -4.05
C GLU A 75 -6.70 5.21 -5.56
N HIS A 76 -6.11 6.32 -6.02
CA HIS A 76 -5.95 6.68 -7.42
C HIS A 76 -4.53 6.43 -7.94
N GLY A 77 -3.64 5.90 -7.11
CA GLY A 77 -2.24 5.64 -7.46
C GLY A 77 -1.35 6.88 -7.41
N LYS A 78 -1.83 7.99 -6.83
CA LYS A 78 -1.03 9.20 -6.64
C LYS A 78 -0.18 9.06 -5.37
N PRO A 79 1.10 9.44 -5.41
CA PRO A 79 1.94 9.46 -4.22
C PRO A 79 1.33 10.31 -3.10
N ILE A 80 1.34 9.79 -1.88
CA ILE A 80 0.90 10.54 -0.69
C ILE A 80 2.16 11.07 0.02
N SER A 81 2.08 12.25 0.65
CA SER A 81 3.18 12.72 1.52
C SER A 81 3.15 12.02 2.88
N LEU A 82 4.30 11.86 3.53
CA LEU A 82 4.35 11.26 4.87
C LEU A 82 3.51 12.04 5.90
N GLU A 83 3.41 13.36 5.74
CA GLU A 83 2.63 14.23 6.62
C GLU A 83 1.13 13.96 6.56
N GLN A 84 0.65 13.35 5.47
CA GLN A 84 -0.78 13.08 5.26
C GLN A 84 -1.26 11.76 5.87
N ILE A 85 -0.36 10.90 6.38
CA ILE A 85 -0.74 9.62 6.96
C ILE A 85 -0.24 9.51 8.39
N SER A 86 -1.19 9.41 9.33
CA SER A 86 -0.94 8.83 10.65
C SER A 86 -0.62 7.34 10.48
N LEU A 87 0.65 7.05 10.22
CA LEU A 87 1.20 5.72 10.36
C LEU A 87 1.21 5.41 11.86
N HIS A 88 0.16 4.76 12.35
CA HIS A 88 0.22 4.03 13.61
C HIS A 88 1.05 2.76 13.37
N LEU A 89 2.37 2.93 13.26
CA LEU A 89 3.35 1.86 13.30
C LEU A 89 3.50 1.37 14.75
#